data_AF-A0A660MC81-F1
#
_entry.id   AF-A0A660MC81-F1
#
_cell.length_a   1.000
_cell.length_b   1.000
_cell.length_c   1.000
_cell.angle_alpha   90.00
_cell.angle_beta   90.00
_cell.angle_gamma   90.00
#
_symmetry.space_group_name_H-M   'P 1'
#
loop_
_entity.id
_entity.type
_entity.pdbx_description
1 polymer ?
#
loop_
_entity_poly.entity_id
_entity_poly.type
_entity_poly.pdbx_seq_one_letter_code
_entity_poly.pdbx_strand_id
1 'polypeptide(L)'
;MTLYEPTRRLAVSRTLADGRKVAVGTLAQNRDGVYFAYDAAYLQQHGNLSPYHLRADGSVQLAARNLPHGLHGVFADCLPDGWGMLLQDRHFRQQGILPAHVTALDRLAFIGDRGMGALGFEPLWQPQAPPENRDYAALGLAAQAVFDGQTEDVLQELIRVGSSGGARPKAQIWMAPDDPRHCRTVAQPGDEAWLVKYTSRHLPPLGHEEGLCEAAYLQLAERAGLQPCAWRLLDAPAKSGAKRWLALKRFDCTAQGRYHLHSASGLLHADYRLPSLDYSDLLKMSKQLCRAPAIGRL
;
A
#
# COMPACT_ATOMS: atom_id res chain seq x y z
N MET A 1 -23.91 -20.60 7.36
CA MET A 1 -22.79 -20.11 6.54
C MET A 1 -23.37 -19.18 5.49
N THR A 2 -23.08 -17.89 5.59
CA THR A 2 -23.47 -16.91 4.56
C THR A 2 -22.68 -17.26 3.30
N LEU A 3 -23.35 -17.39 2.16
CA LEU A 3 -22.69 -17.58 0.88
C LEU A 3 -21.79 -16.37 0.60
N TYR A 4 -20.55 -16.63 0.20
CA TYR A 4 -19.63 -15.59 -0.25
C TYR A 4 -20.20 -14.91 -1.49
N GLU A 5 -20.41 -13.60 -1.41
CA GLU A 5 -20.80 -12.77 -2.53
C GLU A 5 -19.66 -11.79 -2.88
N PRO A 6 -19.14 -11.83 -4.13
CA PRO A 6 -18.11 -10.90 -4.56
C PRO A 6 -18.61 -9.45 -4.52
N THR A 7 -17.75 -8.55 -4.08
CA THR A 7 -17.97 -7.10 -4.05
C THR A 7 -18.26 -6.59 -5.46
N ARG A 8 -19.49 -6.16 -5.74
CA ARG A 8 -19.88 -5.72 -7.10
C ARG A 8 -19.57 -4.25 -7.38
N ARG A 9 -19.49 -3.43 -6.34
CA ARG A 9 -19.36 -1.98 -6.44
C ARG A 9 -18.60 -1.42 -5.25
N LEU A 10 -17.74 -0.44 -5.50
CA LEU A 10 -17.06 0.35 -4.47
C LEU A 10 -17.20 1.84 -4.78
N ALA A 11 -17.59 2.63 -3.78
CA ALA A 11 -17.34 4.05 -3.75
C ALA A 11 -15.84 4.28 -3.56
N VAL A 12 -15.26 5.16 -4.38
CA VAL A 12 -13.86 5.57 -4.28
C VAL A 12 -13.82 6.97 -3.69
N SER A 13 -12.94 7.16 -2.72
CA SER A 13 -12.70 8.44 -2.06
C SER A 13 -11.22 8.78 -2.04
N ARG A 14 -10.90 10.05 -1.82
CA ARG A 14 -9.54 10.55 -1.63
C ARG A 14 -9.49 11.37 -0.35
N THR A 15 -8.53 11.05 0.52
CA THR A 15 -8.18 11.89 1.67
C THR A 15 -7.16 12.94 1.23
N LEU A 16 -7.54 14.22 1.28
CA LEU A 16 -6.68 15.33 0.90
C LEU A 16 -5.58 15.57 1.96
N ALA A 17 -4.61 16.43 1.64
CA ALA A 17 -3.48 16.73 2.54
C ALA A 17 -3.90 17.42 3.84
N ASP A 18 -5.08 18.05 3.86
CA ASP A 18 -5.70 18.69 5.02
C ASP A 18 -6.66 17.77 5.80
N GLY A 19 -6.76 16.50 5.40
CA GLY A 19 -7.61 15.50 6.05
C GLY A 19 -9.03 15.41 5.55
N ARG A 20 -9.50 16.34 4.69
CA ARG A 20 -10.83 16.24 4.11
C ARG A 20 -10.94 15.02 3.20
N LYS A 21 -12.01 14.25 3.35
CA LYS A 21 -12.34 13.13 2.48
C LYS A 21 -13.30 13.60 1.38
N VAL A 22 -12.92 13.41 0.13
CA VAL A 22 -13.72 13.78 -1.04
C VAL A 22 -14.09 12.54 -1.85
N ALA A 23 -15.32 12.50 -2.37
CA ALA A 23 -15.75 11.44 -3.27
C ALA A 23 -15.04 11.59 -4.61
N VAL A 24 -14.45 10.50 -5.12
CA VAL A 24 -13.70 10.47 -6.39
C VAL A 24 -14.57 9.91 -7.51
N GLY A 25 -15.33 8.86 -7.22
CA GLY A 25 -16.12 8.14 -8.21
C GLY A 25 -16.56 6.78 -7.71
N THR A 26 -16.87 5.89 -8.67
CA THR A 26 -17.34 4.53 -8.39
C THR A 26 -16.55 3.52 -9.22
N LEU A 27 -16.10 2.45 -8.57
CA LEU A 27 -15.69 1.21 -9.21
C LEU A 27 -16.87 0.23 -9.24
N ALA A 28 -17.03 -0.51 -10.33
CA ALA A 28 -18.01 -1.58 -10.44
C ALA A 28 -17.44 -2.75 -11.24
N GLN A 29 -17.86 -3.98 -10.96
CA GLN A 29 -17.43 -5.15 -11.72
C GLN A 29 -18.58 -6.04 -12.17
N ASN A 30 -18.46 -6.59 -13.37
CA ASN A 30 -19.33 -7.63 -13.91
C ASN A 30 -18.49 -8.69 -14.64
N ARG A 31 -19.13 -9.56 -15.43
CA ARG A 31 -18.44 -10.62 -16.20
C ARG A 31 -17.44 -10.10 -17.24
N ASP A 32 -17.60 -8.84 -17.68
CA ASP A 32 -16.82 -8.26 -18.77
C ASP A 32 -15.56 -7.53 -18.29
N GLY A 33 -15.51 -7.16 -17.00
CA GLY A 33 -14.35 -6.55 -16.36
C GLY A 33 -14.73 -5.55 -15.26
N VAL A 34 -13.75 -4.72 -14.90
CA VAL A 34 -13.90 -3.65 -13.90
C VAL A 34 -14.05 -2.31 -14.60
N TYR A 35 -15.04 -1.54 -14.16
CA TYR A 35 -15.37 -0.23 -14.67
C TYR A 35 -15.10 0.83 -13.62
N PHE A 36 -14.72 2.03 -14.06
CA PHE A 36 -14.63 3.22 -13.24
C PHE A 36 -15.39 4.37 -13.87
N ALA A 37 -16.08 5.16 -13.05
CA ALA A 37 -16.65 6.44 -13.46
C ALA A 37 -16.36 7.48 -12.40
N TYR A 38 -15.90 8.66 -12.83
CA TYR A 38 -15.66 9.79 -11.95
C TYR A 38 -16.97 10.37 -11.42
N ASP A 39 -16.90 10.93 -10.21
CA ASP A 39 -17.86 11.93 -9.77
C ASP A 39 -17.58 13.26 -10.48
N ALA A 40 -18.62 13.89 -11.03
CA ALA A 40 -18.47 15.14 -11.77
C ALA A 40 -17.92 16.29 -10.92
N ALA A 41 -18.31 16.37 -9.63
CA ALA A 41 -17.83 17.40 -8.72
C ALA A 41 -16.33 17.21 -8.42
N TYR A 42 -15.86 15.96 -8.32
CA TYR A 42 -14.44 15.68 -8.13
C TYR A 42 -13.60 16.20 -9.30
N LEU A 43 -14.00 15.90 -10.54
CA LEU A 43 -13.26 16.35 -11.73
C LEU A 43 -13.21 17.88 -11.82
N GLN A 44 -14.32 18.57 -11.52
CA GLN A 44 -14.38 20.02 -11.54
C GLN A 44 -13.44 20.66 -10.51
N GLN A 45 -13.32 20.06 -9.32
CA GLN A 45 -12.56 20.65 -8.21
C GLN A 45 -11.09 20.20 -8.16
N HIS A 46 -10.80 18.96 -8.56
CA HIS A 46 -9.51 18.31 -8.33
C HIS A 46 -8.84 17.79 -9.61
N GLY A 47 -9.55 17.75 -10.73
CA GLY A 47 -9.03 17.27 -12.00
C GLY A 47 -8.83 15.75 -12.03
N ASN A 48 -8.00 15.30 -12.98
CA ASN A 48 -7.78 13.88 -13.26
C ASN A 48 -6.89 13.21 -12.19
N LEU A 49 -7.32 12.05 -11.68
CA LEU A 49 -6.58 11.25 -10.71
C LEU A 49 -5.38 10.51 -11.31
N SER A 50 -5.48 10.11 -12.58
CA SER A 50 -4.44 9.38 -13.31
C SER A 50 -4.39 9.87 -14.76
N PRO A 51 -3.50 10.82 -15.08
CA PRO A 51 -3.61 11.64 -16.29
C PRO A 51 -3.35 10.90 -17.61
N TYR A 52 -2.78 9.70 -17.59
CA TYR A 52 -2.37 9.00 -18.82
C TYR A 52 -3.40 8.02 -19.34
N HIS A 53 -4.13 7.34 -18.46
CA HIS A 53 -5.00 6.24 -18.85
C HIS A 53 -6.45 6.40 -18.40
N LEU A 54 -6.76 7.38 -17.53
CA LEU A 54 -8.14 7.75 -17.23
C LEU A 54 -8.54 8.98 -18.04
N ARG A 55 -9.69 8.91 -18.71
CA ARG A 55 -10.35 10.06 -19.32
C ARG A 55 -10.88 10.97 -18.22
N ALA A 56 -10.62 12.27 -18.33
CA ALA A 56 -11.07 13.28 -17.36
C ALA A 56 -12.52 13.73 -17.63
N ASP A 57 -13.43 12.77 -17.73
CA ASP A 57 -14.86 12.99 -17.99
C ASP A 57 -15.74 12.03 -17.17
N GLY A 58 -17.05 12.24 -17.21
CA GLY A 58 -18.03 11.39 -16.53
C GLY A 58 -18.36 10.08 -17.23
N SER A 59 -17.63 9.70 -18.29
CA SER A 59 -17.89 8.44 -19.00
C SER A 59 -17.51 7.24 -18.13
N VAL A 60 -18.24 6.14 -18.31
CA VAL A 60 -17.86 4.85 -17.74
C VAL A 60 -16.66 4.29 -18.53
N GLN A 61 -15.61 3.90 -17.82
CA GLN A 61 -14.33 3.48 -18.38
C GLN A 61 -14.05 2.04 -17.99
N LEU A 62 -13.96 1.15 -18.97
CA LEU A 62 -13.61 -0.26 -18.76
C LEU A 62 -12.08 -0.40 -18.66
N ALA A 63 -11.59 -1.05 -17.61
CA ALA A 63 -10.20 -1.44 -17.50
C ALA A 63 -9.87 -2.47 -18.58
N ALA A 64 -8.73 -2.30 -19.26
CA ALA A 64 -8.31 -3.26 -20.27
C ALA A 64 -8.01 -4.63 -19.63
N ARG A 65 -8.46 -5.70 -20.27
CA ARG A 65 -8.41 -7.07 -19.70
C ARG A 65 -6.99 -7.60 -19.47
N ASN A 66 -6.02 -7.09 -20.22
CA ASN A 66 -4.61 -7.46 -20.12
C ASN A 66 -3.86 -6.70 -19.03
N LEU A 67 -4.50 -5.74 -18.33
CA LEU A 67 -3.87 -5.07 -17.20
C LEU A 67 -3.69 -6.04 -16.02
N PRO A 68 -2.64 -5.86 -15.20
CA PRO A 68 -2.53 -6.55 -13.93
C PRO A 68 -3.83 -6.42 -13.13
N HIS A 69 -4.34 -7.56 -12.64
CA HIS A 69 -5.59 -7.66 -11.90
C HIS A 69 -6.86 -7.19 -12.65
N GLY A 70 -6.79 -6.93 -13.96
CA GLY A 70 -7.93 -6.44 -14.76
C GLY A 70 -8.45 -5.09 -14.26
N LEU A 71 -7.58 -4.25 -13.71
CA LEU A 71 -7.92 -3.04 -12.98
C LEU A 71 -7.10 -1.84 -13.53
N HIS A 72 -7.68 -0.63 -13.51
CA HIS A 72 -6.93 0.58 -13.85
C HIS A 72 -5.74 0.73 -12.91
N GLY A 73 -4.57 1.12 -13.44
CA GLY A 73 -3.32 1.10 -12.69
C GLY A 73 -3.34 1.93 -11.41
N VAL A 74 -4.08 3.05 -11.38
CA VAL A 74 -4.24 3.89 -10.19
C VAL A 74 -4.94 3.18 -9.01
N PHE A 75 -5.82 2.23 -9.29
CA PHE A 75 -6.46 1.42 -8.25
C PHE A 75 -5.68 0.13 -7.98
N ALA A 76 -5.01 -0.41 -9.00
CA ALA A 76 -4.11 -1.55 -8.83
C ALA A 76 -2.93 -1.22 -7.91
N ASP A 77 -2.41 0.02 -7.95
CA ASP A 77 -1.39 0.53 -7.03
C ASP A 77 -1.80 0.46 -5.54
N CYS A 78 -3.09 0.38 -5.25
CA CYS A 78 -3.58 0.22 -3.89
C CYS A 78 -3.61 -1.24 -3.43
N LEU A 79 -3.52 -2.21 -4.33
CA LEU A 79 -3.48 -3.64 -3.99
C LEU A 79 -2.14 -3.99 -3.33
N PRO A 80 -2.10 -4.98 -2.42
CA PRO A 80 -0.84 -5.45 -1.90
C PRO A 80 -0.09 -6.29 -2.94
N ASP A 81 1.21 -6.47 -2.72
CA ASP A 81 2.02 -7.46 -3.47
C ASP A 81 2.25 -8.72 -2.62
N GLY A 82 3.31 -9.48 -2.89
CA GLY A 82 3.55 -10.82 -2.33
C GLY A 82 3.27 -10.97 -0.83
N TRP A 83 3.74 -10.05 0.02
CA TRP A 83 3.53 -10.13 1.46
C TRP A 83 2.07 -9.87 1.86
N GLY A 84 1.49 -8.75 1.43
CA GLY A 84 0.11 -8.43 1.79
C GLY A 84 -0.92 -9.34 1.11
N MET A 85 -0.63 -9.83 -0.10
CA MET A 85 -1.43 -10.84 -0.80
C MET A 85 -1.44 -12.15 -0.01
N LEU A 86 -0.29 -12.60 0.48
CA LEU A 86 -0.19 -13.78 1.34
C LEU A 86 -1.09 -13.63 2.59
N LEU A 87 -1.04 -12.48 3.25
CA LEU A 87 -1.84 -12.23 4.46
C LEU A 87 -3.34 -12.22 4.15
N GLN A 88 -3.76 -11.53 3.08
CA GLN A 88 -5.15 -11.52 2.66
C GLN A 88 -5.63 -12.92 2.27
N ASP A 89 -4.86 -13.68 1.49
CA ASP A 89 -5.24 -15.02 1.06
C ASP A 89 -5.40 -15.99 2.24
N ARG A 90 -4.55 -15.87 3.27
CA ARG A 90 -4.73 -16.63 4.52
C ARG A 90 -6.02 -16.22 5.23
N HIS A 91 -6.32 -14.93 5.33
CA HIS A 91 -7.58 -14.44 5.92
C HIS A 91 -8.81 -14.97 5.19
N PHE A 92 -8.86 -14.84 3.87
CA PHE A 92 -9.99 -15.35 3.08
C PHE A 92 -10.17 -16.87 3.24
N ARG A 93 -9.08 -17.64 3.28
CA ARG A 93 -9.15 -19.09 3.56
C ARG A 93 -9.71 -19.40 4.93
N GLN A 94 -9.35 -18.65 5.98
CA GLN A 94 -9.92 -18.81 7.32
C GLN A 94 -11.43 -18.54 7.33
N GLN A 95 -11.93 -17.71 6.41
CA GLN A 95 -13.36 -17.46 6.20
C GLN A 95 -14.03 -18.49 5.24
N GLY A 96 -13.31 -19.55 4.84
CA GLY A 96 -13.81 -20.57 3.91
C GLY A 96 -13.85 -20.13 2.44
N ILE A 97 -13.18 -19.04 2.08
CA ILE A 97 -13.16 -18.49 0.72
C ILE A 97 -11.85 -18.89 0.03
N LEU A 98 -11.97 -19.55 -1.13
CA LEU A 98 -10.81 -19.88 -1.95
C LEU A 98 -10.22 -18.60 -2.57
N PRO A 99 -8.89 -18.36 -2.47
CA PRO A 99 -8.26 -17.16 -3.04
C PRO A 99 -8.52 -16.95 -4.53
N ALA A 100 -8.74 -18.04 -5.29
CA ALA A 100 -9.09 -17.97 -6.72
C ALA A 100 -10.46 -17.32 -6.98
N HIS A 101 -11.34 -17.24 -5.98
CA HIS A 101 -12.65 -16.57 -6.08
C HIS A 101 -12.62 -15.13 -5.59
N VAL A 102 -11.52 -14.68 -4.95
CA VAL A 102 -11.37 -13.33 -4.41
C VAL A 102 -11.03 -12.36 -5.55
N THR A 103 -11.90 -11.39 -5.79
CA THR A 103 -11.74 -10.42 -6.88
C THR A 103 -10.87 -9.23 -6.46
N ALA A 104 -10.44 -8.43 -7.43
CA ALA A 104 -9.70 -7.20 -7.14
C ALA A 104 -10.52 -6.22 -6.29
N LEU A 105 -11.84 -6.13 -6.50
CA LEU A 105 -12.72 -5.30 -5.67
C LEU A 105 -12.83 -5.83 -4.23
N ASP A 106 -12.85 -7.16 -4.02
CA ASP A 106 -12.83 -7.70 -2.65
C ASP A 106 -11.56 -7.33 -1.91
N ARG A 107 -10.42 -7.33 -2.61
CA ARG A 107 -9.13 -6.91 -2.03
C ARG A 107 -9.08 -5.42 -1.74
N LEU A 108 -9.63 -4.57 -2.61
CA LEU A 108 -9.75 -3.14 -2.35
C LEU A 108 -10.69 -2.86 -1.17
N ALA A 109 -11.84 -3.54 -1.11
CA ALA A 109 -12.78 -3.49 0.02
C ALA A 109 -12.11 -3.94 1.33
N PHE A 110 -11.21 -4.93 1.25
CA PHE A 110 -10.41 -5.40 2.36
C PHE A 110 -9.42 -4.34 2.85
N ILE A 111 -8.75 -3.66 1.93
CA ILE A 111 -7.79 -2.60 2.24
C ILE A 111 -8.51 -1.40 2.86
N GLY A 112 -9.64 -1.00 2.29
CA GLY A 112 -10.39 0.17 2.70
C GLY A 112 -9.58 1.44 2.44
N ASP A 113 -9.26 2.18 3.49
CA ASP A 113 -8.46 3.40 3.46
C ASP A 113 -7.04 3.21 4.03
N ARG A 114 -6.59 1.97 4.25
CA ARG A 114 -5.30 1.67 4.90
C ARG A 114 -4.13 1.51 3.93
N GLY A 115 -4.39 1.59 2.63
CA GLY A 115 -3.38 1.50 1.59
C GLY A 115 -2.38 2.65 1.62
N MET A 116 -1.34 2.52 0.80
CA MET A 116 -0.46 3.62 0.45
C MET A 116 -1.21 4.66 -0.38
N GLY A 117 -0.83 5.93 -0.25
CA GLY A 117 -1.50 7.06 -0.86
C GLY A 117 -2.80 7.46 -0.19
N ALA A 118 -3.60 8.20 -0.95
CA ALA A 118 -4.77 8.91 -0.45
C ALA A 118 -6.10 8.21 -0.73
N LEU A 119 -6.12 7.11 -1.48
CA LEU A 119 -7.36 6.48 -1.92
C LEU A 119 -7.97 5.60 -0.83
N GLY A 120 -9.30 5.62 -0.76
CA GLY A 120 -10.11 4.77 0.12
C GLY A 120 -11.29 4.16 -0.62
N PHE A 121 -11.68 2.95 -0.23
CA PHE A 121 -12.70 2.16 -0.89
C PHE A 121 -13.79 1.70 0.08
N GLU A 122 -15.06 1.89 -0.29
CA GLU A 122 -16.22 1.52 0.53
C GLU A 122 -17.32 0.81 -0.30
N PRO A 123 -18.09 -0.13 0.26
CA PRO A 123 -18.05 -0.59 1.65
C PRO A 123 -16.79 -1.39 1.97
N LEU A 124 -16.45 -1.42 3.26
CA LEU A 124 -15.37 -2.28 3.74
C LEU A 124 -15.81 -3.74 3.73
N TRP A 125 -14.88 -4.64 3.41
CA TRP A 125 -15.13 -6.09 3.48
C TRP A 125 -15.52 -6.53 4.89
N GLN A 126 -14.85 -5.96 5.90
CA GLN A 126 -15.14 -6.15 7.32
C GLN A 126 -14.99 -4.79 8.05
N PRO A 127 -15.77 -4.57 9.14
CA PRO A 127 -15.62 -3.37 9.95
C PRO A 127 -14.20 -3.19 10.48
N GLN A 128 -13.76 -1.94 10.61
CA GLN A 128 -12.50 -1.64 11.28
C GLN A 128 -12.63 -1.95 12.78
N ALA A 129 -11.64 -2.64 13.32
CA ALA A 129 -11.51 -2.83 14.75
C ALA A 129 -11.06 -1.53 15.43
N PRO A 130 -11.37 -1.34 16.73
CA PRO A 130 -10.97 -0.16 17.46
C PRO A 130 -9.45 0.02 17.52
N PRO A 131 -8.95 1.26 17.64
CA PRO A 131 -7.54 1.54 17.88
C PRO A 131 -7.10 0.89 19.20
N GLU A 132 -5.99 0.17 19.16
CA GLU A 132 -5.36 -0.41 20.33
C GLU A 132 -3.86 -0.09 20.31
N ASN A 133 -3.32 0.28 21.47
CA ASN A 133 -1.87 0.40 21.68
C ASN A 133 -1.25 -0.99 21.74
N ARG A 134 -0.20 -1.20 20.95
CA ARG A 134 0.47 -2.49 20.78
C ARG A 134 1.98 -2.33 20.82
N ASP A 135 2.67 -3.36 21.24
CA ASP A 135 4.13 -3.43 21.12
C ASP A 135 4.51 -3.78 19.67
N TYR A 136 5.34 -2.94 19.02
CA TYR A 136 5.81 -3.21 17.67
C TYR A 136 6.64 -4.51 17.61
N ALA A 137 7.28 -4.92 18.72
CA ALA A 137 8.05 -6.15 18.83
C ALA A 137 7.18 -7.39 18.61
N ALA A 138 5.96 -7.38 19.16
CA ALA A 138 5.01 -8.48 18.97
C ALA A 138 4.58 -8.61 17.50
N LEU A 139 4.29 -7.48 16.84
CA LEU A 139 3.97 -7.47 15.40
C LEU A 139 5.13 -8.02 14.56
N GLY A 140 6.36 -7.62 14.84
CA GLY A 140 7.51 -8.10 14.08
C GLY A 140 7.81 -9.59 14.28
N LEU A 141 7.68 -10.11 15.50
CA LEU A 141 7.80 -11.55 15.78
C LEU A 141 6.72 -12.35 15.04
N ALA A 142 5.48 -11.86 15.03
CA ALA A 142 4.40 -12.49 14.29
C ALA A 142 4.66 -12.45 12.78
N ALA A 143 5.13 -11.31 12.25
CA ALA A 143 5.42 -11.16 10.83
C ALA A 143 6.52 -12.13 10.38
N GLN A 144 7.58 -12.27 11.18
CA GLN A 144 8.65 -13.23 10.96
C GLN A 144 8.12 -14.68 10.98
N ALA A 145 7.31 -15.05 11.97
CA ALA A 145 6.73 -16.39 12.07
C ALA A 145 5.89 -16.75 10.83
N VAL A 146 5.01 -15.84 10.38
CA VAL A 146 4.19 -16.02 9.17
C VAL A 146 5.07 -16.21 7.94
N PHE A 147 6.12 -15.38 7.80
CA PHE A 147 7.06 -15.45 6.69
C PHE A 147 7.83 -16.77 6.67
N ASP A 148 8.25 -17.26 7.83
CA ASP A 148 8.99 -18.51 8.01
C ASP A 148 8.11 -19.77 7.85
N GLY A 149 6.84 -19.60 7.46
CA GLY A 149 5.92 -20.69 7.18
C GLY A 149 5.21 -21.24 8.41
N GLN A 150 5.30 -20.58 9.57
CA GLN A 150 4.53 -20.98 10.75
C GLN A 150 3.04 -20.69 10.52
N THR A 151 2.22 -21.67 10.88
CA THR A 151 0.78 -21.74 10.58
C THR A 151 -0.12 -21.33 11.74
N GLU A 152 0.46 -20.90 12.87
CA GLU A 152 -0.32 -20.43 14.02
C GLU A 152 -1.25 -19.28 13.62
N ASP A 153 -2.36 -19.16 14.37
CA ASP A 153 -3.39 -18.13 14.27
C ASP A 153 -2.78 -16.83 13.75
N VAL A 154 -2.99 -16.57 12.45
CA VAL A 154 -2.53 -15.34 11.83
C VAL A 154 -3.07 -14.24 12.71
N LEU A 155 -2.16 -13.52 13.37
CA LEU A 155 -2.52 -12.42 14.23
C LEU A 155 -3.43 -11.54 13.36
N GLN A 156 -4.73 -11.48 13.67
CA GLN A 156 -5.70 -10.69 12.92
C GLN A 156 -5.18 -9.26 12.70
N GLU A 157 -4.30 -8.82 13.59
CA GLU A 157 -3.47 -7.63 13.54
C GLU A 157 -2.53 -7.53 12.33
N LEU A 158 -1.77 -8.57 11.96
CA LEU A 158 -0.89 -8.54 10.79
C LEU A 158 -1.67 -8.32 9.50
N ILE A 159 -2.82 -8.98 9.40
CA ILE A 159 -3.76 -8.80 8.29
C ILE A 159 -4.21 -7.34 8.20
N ARG A 160 -4.33 -6.63 9.34
CA ARG A 160 -4.73 -5.21 9.36
C ARG A 160 -3.65 -4.26 8.89
N VAL A 161 -2.39 -4.54 9.18
CA VAL A 161 -1.26 -3.64 8.92
C VAL A 161 -0.44 -4.01 7.69
N GLY A 162 -0.66 -5.20 7.13
CA GLY A 162 0.11 -5.78 6.03
C GLY A 162 -0.28 -5.33 4.62
N SER A 163 -1.12 -4.30 4.46
CA SER A 163 -1.67 -3.90 3.15
C SER A 163 -0.69 -3.13 2.22
N SER A 164 0.61 -3.17 2.51
CA SER A 164 1.61 -2.45 1.73
C SER A 164 2.18 -3.31 0.60
N GLY A 165 2.66 -2.65 -0.47
CA GLY A 165 3.34 -3.31 -1.58
C GLY A 165 4.67 -3.95 -1.17
N GLY A 166 5.23 -4.79 -2.04
CA GLY A 166 6.44 -5.61 -1.85
C GLY A 166 6.23 -7.02 -1.28
N ALA A 167 7.28 -7.84 -1.38
CA ALA A 167 7.26 -9.26 -1.01
C ALA A 167 7.84 -9.60 0.37
N ARG A 168 8.48 -8.63 1.04
CA ARG A 168 9.16 -8.80 2.33
C ARG A 168 8.23 -8.49 3.51
N PRO A 169 8.41 -9.11 4.69
CA PRO A 169 7.59 -8.86 5.88
C PRO A 169 7.60 -7.39 6.29
N LYS A 170 6.41 -6.80 6.43
CA LYS A 170 6.27 -5.39 6.78
C LYS A 170 4.91 -5.06 7.37
N ALA A 171 4.85 -3.97 8.12
CA ALA A 171 3.62 -3.45 8.71
C ALA A 171 3.57 -1.92 8.59
N GLN A 172 2.39 -1.41 8.24
CA GLN A 172 2.06 0.00 8.38
C GLN A 172 1.52 0.23 9.80
N ILE A 173 2.23 1.04 10.57
CA ILE A 173 1.91 1.33 11.97
C ILE A 173 1.90 2.84 12.21
N TRP A 174 1.27 3.25 13.29
CA TRP A 174 1.30 4.61 13.79
C TRP A 174 2.06 4.65 15.10
N MET A 175 2.96 5.60 15.30
CA MET A 175 3.72 5.77 16.55
C MET A 175 3.59 7.20 17.02
N ALA A 176 3.39 7.38 18.32
CA ALA A 176 3.49 8.70 18.93
C ALA A 176 4.97 9.14 18.92
N PRO A 177 5.29 10.42 18.64
CA PRO A 177 6.68 10.90 18.58
C PRO A 177 7.48 10.66 19.87
N ASP A 178 6.79 10.67 21.03
CA ASP A 178 7.32 10.53 22.38
C ASP A 178 7.34 9.08 22.91
N ASP A 179 6.64 8.14 22.25
CA ASP A 179 6.62 6.73 22.60
C ASP A 179 6.84 5.84 21.38
N PRO A 180 8.10 5.65 20.94
CA PRO A 180 8.42 4.82 19.78
C PRO A 180 8.34 3.32 20.06
N ARG A 181 8.09 2.89 21.31
CA ARG A 181 7.97 1.46 21.68
C ARG A 181 6.58 0.91 21.43
N HIS A 182 5.58 1.76 21.59
CA HIS A 182 4.22 1.41 21.27
C HIS A 182 3.84 1.93 19.90
N CYS A 183 2.97 1.16 19.26
CA CYS A 183 2.39 1.49 17.99
C CYS A 183 0.90 1.22 17.99
N ARG A 184 0.23 1.77 16.99
CA ARG A 184 -1.20 1.58 16.74
C ARG A 184 -1.39 1.04 15.34
N THR A 185 -2.55 0.44 15.12
CA THR A 185 -3.01 -0.05 13.80
C THR A 185 -4.11 0.83 13.19
N VAL A 186 -4.50 1.89 13.91
CA VAL A 186 -5.38 2.97 13.50
C VAL A 186 -4.79 4.25 14.07
N ALA A 187 -4.74 5.31 13.25
CA ALA A 187 -4.11 6.58 13.62
C ALA A 187 -4.85 7.27 14.79
N GLN A 188 -4.09 7.92 15.68
CA GLN A 188 -4.60 8.94 16.61
C GLN A 188 -4.04 10.33 16.24
N PRO A 189 -4.71 11.43 16.66
CA PRO A 189 -4.17 12.77 16.46
C PRO A 189 -2.75 12.91 17.03
N GLY A 190 -1.83 13.40 16.20
CA GLY A 190 -0.42 13.56 16.58
C GLY A 190 0.48 12.36 16.26
N ASP A 191 -0.08 11.22 15.86
CA ASP A 191 0.71 10.06 15.46
C ASP A 191 1.44 10.28 14.13
N GLU A 192 2.62 9.68 14.04
CA GLU A 192 3.37 9.58 12.81
C GLU A 192 3.13 8.22 12.16
N ALA A 193 2.92 8.21 10.85
CA ALA A 193 2.72 6.98 10.08
C ALA A 193 4.07 6.41 9.63
N TRP A 194 4.28 5.12 9.88
CA TRP A 194 5.53 4.41 9.61
C TRP A 194 5.26 3.10 8.86
N LEU A 195 6.19 2.75 7.97
CA LEU A 195 6.30 1.42 7.40
C LEU A 195 7.51 0.73 8.02
N VAL A 196 7.26 -0.28 8.86
CA VAL A 196 8.31 -1.08 9.48
C VAL A 196 8.57 -2.31 8.63
N LYS A 197 9.83 -2.49 8.22
CA LYS A 197 10.32 -3.66 7.51
C LYS A 197 10.94 -4.61 8.53
N TYR A 198 10.27 -5.74 8.72
CA TYR A 198 10.77 -6.83 9.55
C TYR A 198 11.66 -7.74 8.72
N THR A 199 12.45 -8.56 9.40
CA THR A 199 13.41 -9.44 8.75
C THR A 199 13.35 -10.86 9.31
N SER A 200 13.88 -11.81 8.55
CA SER A 200 14.07 -13.20 8.92
C SER A 200 15.44 -13.67 8.44
N ARG A 201 16.06 -14.63 9.14
CA ARG A 201 17.24 -15.37 8.66
C ARG A 201 17.02 -16.04 7.31
N HIS A 202 15.76 -16.31 6.95
CA HIS A 202 15.38 -16.97 5.70
C HIS A 202 15.22 -16.00 4.53
N LEU A 203 15.45 -14.69 4.73
CA LEU A 203 15.45 -13.71 3.65
C LEU A 203 16.74 -13.77 2.83
N PRO A 204 16.68 -14.08 1.52
CA PRO A 204 17.86 -14.00 0.68
C PRO A 204 18.06 -12.57 0.14
N PRO A 205 19.31 -12.09 0.00
CA PRO A 205 20.56 -12.78 0.32
C PRO A 205 21.12 -12.46 1.72
N LEU A 206 20.58 -11.46 2.43
CA LEU A 206 21.22 -10.88 3.63
C LEU A 206 20.60 -11.30 4.96
N GLY A 207 19.51 -12.06 4.96
CA GLY A 207 18.81 -12.47 6.17
C GLY A 207 18.46 -11.28 7.06
N HIS A 208 18.83 -11.38 8.34
CA HIS A 208 18.62 -10.35 9.35
C HIS A 208 19.31 -9.01 9.06
N GLU A 209 20.27 -8.97 8.13
CA GLU A 209 21.02 -7.77 7.79
C GLU A 209 20.36 -6.92 6.68
N GLU A 210 19.28 -7.38 6.02
CA GLU A 210 18.61 -6.63 4.95
C GLU A 210 18.23 -5.19 5.37
N GLY A 211 17.61 -5.04 6.55
CA GLY A 211 17.19 -3.72 7.05
C GLY A 211 18.36 -2.79 7.43
N LEU A 212 19.46 -3.36 7.92
CA LEU A 212 20.69 -2.59 8.22
C LEU A 212 21.42 -2.16 6.96
N CYS A 213 21.45 -3.04 5.95
CA CYS A 213 21.98 -2.72 4.62
C CYS A 213 21.18 -1.58 3.98
N GLU A 214 19.84 -1.65 4.00
CA GLU A 214 19.01 -0.56 3.47
C GLU A 214 19.21 0.75 4.24
N ALA A 215 19.34 0.71 5.57
CA ALA A 215 19.67 1.89 6.38
C ALA A 215 21.01 2.53 5.98
N ALA A 216 22.03 1.72 5.67
CA ALA A 216 23.32 2.22 5.19
C ALA A 216 23.16 2.94 3.83
N TYR A 217 22.35 2.41 2.92
CA TYR A 217 22.06 3.06 1.64
C TYR A 217 21.26 4.36 1.80
N LEU A 218 20.29 4.42 2.72
CA LEU A 218 19.55 5.65 3.02
C LEU A 218 20.50 6.73 3.55
N GLN A 219 21.41 6.36 4.47
CA GLN A 219 22.44 7.29 4.95
C GLN A 219 23.40 7.75 3.85
N LEU A 220 23.81 6.86 2.95
CA LEU A 220 24.65 7.24 1.82
C LEU A 220 23.92 8.19 0.86
N ALA A 221 22.63 7.96 0.63
CA ALA A 221 21.80 8.85 -0.18
C ALA A 221 21.72 10.27 0.42
N GLU A 222 21.51 10.38 1.74
CA GLU A 222 21.55 11.69 2.44
C GLU A 222 22.90 12.38 2.27
N ARG A 223 24.00 11.63 2.47
CA ARG A 223 25.37 12.16 2.30
C ARG A 223 25.66 12.59 0.86
N ALA A 224 24.99 12.00 -0.11
CA ALA A 224 25.08 12.37 -1.52
C ALA A 224 24.16 13.55 -1.90
N GLY A 225 23.42 14.13 -0.93
CA GLY A 225 22.50 15.24 -1.19
C GLY A 225 21.15 14.82 -1.78
N LEU A 226 20.83 13.53 -1.78
CA LEU A 226 19.50 13.03 -2.13
C LEU A 226 18.53 13.21 -0.95
N GLN A 227 17.24 13.03 -1.21
CA GLN A 227 16.16 13.23 -0.24
C GLN A 227 15.42 11.91 0.04
N PRO A 228 16.06 10.91 0.69
CA PRO A 228 15.34 9.72 1.11
C PRO A 228 14.27 10.09 2.16
N CYS A 229 13.26 9.23 2.30
CA CYS A 229 12.28 9.38 3.38
C CYS A 229 12.96 9.29 4.75
N ALA A 230 12.44 10.02 5.74
CA ALA A 230 12.94 9.93 7.11
C ALA A 230 12.84 8.49 7.61
N TRP A 231 13.85 8.03 8.33
CA TRP A 231 13.96 6.63 8.75
C TRP A 231 14.60 6.50 10.13
N ARG A 232 14.41 5.35 10.77
CA ARG A 232 15.08 4.98 12.01
C ARG A 232 15.21 3.47 12.17
N LEU A 233 16.17 3.05 12.98
CA LEU A 233 16.35 1.65 13.36
C LEU A 233 15.67 1.38 14.70
N LEU A 234 14.66 0.50 14.70
CA LEU A 234 13.98 0.03 15.90
C LEU A 234 14.76 -1.15 16.49
N ASP A 235 14.84 -1.24 17.82
CA ASP A 235 15.43 -2.41 18.49
C ASP A 235 14.54 -3.63 18.25
N ALA A 236 15.13 -4.70 17.73
CA ALA A 236 14.44 -5.96 17.54
C ALA A 236 14.55 -6.82 18.81
N PRO A 237 13.48 -7.51 19.25
CA PRO A 237 13.53 -8.38 20.41
C PRO A 237 14.52 -9.53 20.15
N ALA A 238 15.27 -9.94 21.17
CA ALA A 238 16.29 -10.99 21.06
C ALA A 238 15.74 -12.30 20.44
N LYS A 239 14.48 -12.64 20.72
CA LYS A 239 13.78 -13.81 20.15
C LYS A 239 13.68 -13.78 18.62
N SER A 240 13.72 -12.60 17.98
CA SER A 240 13.69 -12.49 16.51
C SER A 240 14.98 -12.97 15.85
N GLY A 241 16.11 -12.93 16.54
CA GLY A 241 17.45 -13.14 15.97
C GLY A 241 18.03 -11.93 15.24
N ALA A 242 17.23 -10.88 14.98
CA ALA A 242 17.72 -9.62 14.43
C ALA A 242 18.20 -8.68 15.54
N LYS A 243 19.12 -7.77 15.20
CA LYS A 243 19.50 -6.66 16.10
C LYS A 243 18.56 -5.46 15.96
N ARG A 244 18.17 -5.14 14.73
CA ARG A 244 17.37 -3.96 14.40
C ARG A 244 16.37 -4.26 13.29
N TRP A 245 15.29 -3.50 13.27
CA TRP A 245 14.36 -3.41 12.15
C TRP A 245 14.36 -1.99 11.57
N LEU A 246 14.11 -1.86 10.28
CA LEU A 246 14.08 -0.56 9.61
C LEU A 246 12.66 0.00 9.58
N ALA A 247 12.47 1.18 10.16
CA ALA A 247 11.23 1.95 10.06
C ALA A 247 11.41 3.13 9.13
N LEU A 248 10.54 3.25 8.13
CA LEU A 248 10.47 4.36 7.18
C LEU A 248 9.24 5.20 7.46
N LYS A 249 9.41 6.51 7.63
CA LYS A 249 8.28 7.44 7.79
C LYS A 249 7.55 7.54 6.46
N ARG A 250 6.23 7.36 6.49
CA ARG A 250 5.38 7.42 5.30
C ARG A 250 5.36 8.84 4.74
N PHE A 251 5.95 9.01 3.56
CA PHE A 251 6.02 10.30 2.86
C PHE A 251 4.69 10.70 2.19
N ASP A 252 3.75 9.76 2.11
CA ASP A 252 2.40 9.95 1.57
C ASP A 252 1.40 10.41 2.65
N CYS A 253 1.84 10.66 3.87
CA CYS A 253 1.02 11.16 4.97
C CYS A 253 1.44 12.57 5.40
N THR A 254 0.46 13.37 5.82
CA THR A 254 0.67 14.62 6.57
C THR A 254 0.20 14.42 8.01
N ALA A 255 0.33 15.46 8.85
CA ALA A 255 -0.24 15.43 10.20
C ALA A 255 -1.77 15.30 10.24
N GLN A 256 -2.46 15.63 9.14
CA GLN A 256 -3.93 15.74 9.09
C GLN A 256 -4.55 14.85 8.02
N GLY A 257 -3.79 14.47 7.00
CA GLY A 257 -4.31 13.84 5.80
C GLY A 257 -3.25 13.13 4.98
N ARG A 258 -3.43 13.09 3.66
CA ARG A 258 -2.58 12.28 2.77
C ARG A 258 -2.27 12.95 1.45
N TYR A 259 -1.13 12.57 0.88
CA TYR A 259 -0.79 12.87 -0.50
C TYR A 259 -1.26 11.75 -1.42
N HIS A 260 -1.75 12.13 -2.60
CA HIS A 260 -2.03 11.16 -3.64
C HIS A 260 -0.72 10.53 -4.10
N LEU A 261 -0.70 9.21 -4.22
CA LEU A 261 0.47 8.46 -4.62
C LEU A 261 0.13 7.68 -5.90
N HIS A 262 1.09 7.68 -6.82
CA HIS A 262 1.02 6.86 -8.02
C HIS A 262 2.42 6.29 -8.26
N SER A 263 2.54 4.97 -8.30
CA SER A 263 3.78 4.32 -8.70
C SER A 263 3.98 4.48 -10.21
N ALA A 264 5.21 4.34 -10.70
CA ALA A 264 5.47 4.32 -12.14
C ALA A 264 4.72 3.17 -12.84
N SER A 265 4.60 2.02 -12.16
CA SER A 265 3.87 0.85 -12.64
C SER A 265 2.38 1.17 -12.83
N GLY A 266 1.71 1.71 -11.81
CA GLY A 266 0.31 2.09 -11.93
C GLY A 266 0.08 3.22 -12.92
N LEU A 267 0.96 4.23 -12.97
CA LEU A 267 0.74 5.39 -13.82
C LEU A 267 0.87 5.06 -15.31
N LEU A 268 1.79 4.15 -15.65
CA LEU A 268 2.09 3.72 -17.01
C LEU A 268 1.41 2.39 -17.38
N HIS A 269 0.55 1.85 -16.51
CA HIS A 269 -0.09 0.54 -16.70
C HIS A 269 0.92 -0.61 -16.95
N ALA A 270 2.10 -0.51 -16.35
CA ALA A 270 3.18 -1.49 -16.50
C ALA A 270 3.08 -2.59 -15.43
N ASP A 271 3.32 -3.85 -15.82
CA ASP A 271 3.37 -4.97 -14.87
C ASP A 271 4.74 -5.01 -14.19
N TYR A 272 4.80 -4.75 -12.89
CA TYR A 272 6.04 -4.77 -12.11
C TYR A 272 6.69 -6.16 -12.02
N ARG A 273 5.98 -7.23 -12.42
CA ARG A 273 6.51 -8.60 -12.45
C ARG A 273 7.24 -8.92 -13.74
N LEU A 274 7.12 -8.05 -14.74
CA LEU A 274 7.76 -8.16 -16.03
C LEU A 274 8.78 -7.01 -16.20
N PRO A 275 9.79 -7.17 -17.07
CA PRO A 275 10.68 -6.08 -17.43
C PRO A 275 9.96 -5.09 -18.37
N SER A 276 8.90 -4.44 -17.87
CA SER A 276 7.98 -3.62 -18.67
C SER A 276 8.42 -2.18 -18.86
N LEU A 277 9.36 -1.67 -18.06
CA LEU A 277 9.83 -0.28 -18.10
C LEU A 277 11.34 -0.23 -18.16
N ASP A 278 11.86 0.74 -18.92
CA ASP A 278 13.27 1.11 -18.90
C ASP A 278 13.47 2.58 -18.46
N TYR A 279 14.73 3.03 -18.45
CA TYR A 279 15.06 4.41 -18.07
C TYR A 279 14.46 5.46 -19.03
N SER A 280 14.33 5.15 -20.33
CA SER A 280 13.75 6.05 -21.32
C SER A 280 12.27 6.29 -21.02
N ASP A 281 11.53 5.27 -20.61
CA ASP A 281 10.14 5.39 -20.20
C ASP A 281 10.00 6.28 -18.94
N LEU A 282 10.81 6.03 -17.92
CA LEU A 282 10.78 6.82 -16.67
C LEU A 282 11.16 8.29 -16.89
N LEU A 283 12.13 8.57 -17.76
CA LEU A 283 12.52 9.94 -18.11
C LEU A 283 11.41 10.67 -18.89
N LYS A 284 10.78 10.01 -19.87
CA LYS A 284 9.64 10.56 -20.61
C LYS A 284 8.46 10.86 -19.68
N MET A 285 8.12 9.90 -18.81
CA MET A 285 7.08 10.05 -17.79
C MET A 285 7.36 11.27 -16.91
N SER A 286 8.58 11.38 -16.36
CA SER A 286 8.96 12.47 -15.45
C SER A 286 8.93 13.83 -16.14
N LYS A 287 9.43 13.91 -17.39
CA LYS A 287 9.40 15.14 -18.20
C LYS A 287 7.97 15.64 -18.44
N GLN A 288 7.03 14.73 -18.74
CA GLN A 288 5.62 15.08 -18.96
C GLN A 288 4.93 15.53 -17.67
N LEU A 289 5.13 14.82 -16.55
CA LEU A 289 4.52 15.15 -15.26
C LEU A 289 5.04 16.46 -14.67
N CYS A 290 6.36 16.61 -14.58
CA CYS A 290 6.96 17.75 -13.90
C CYS A 290 6.94 19.03 -14.74
N ARG A 291 6.58 18.93 -16.03
CA ARG A 291 6.67 20.03 -17.01
C ARG A 291 8.04 20.74 -16.99
N ALA A 292 9.09 20.03 -16.58
CA ALA A 292 10.43 20.54 -16.38
C ALA A 292 11.34 20.02 -17.50
N PRO A 293 11.69 20.85 -18.49
CA PRO A 293 12.54 20.44 -19.61
C PRO A 293 13.93 19.93 -19.19
N ALA A 294 14.39 20.31 -17.99
CA ALA A 294 15.69 19.94 -17.43
C ALA A 294 15.82 18.44 -17.07
N ILE A 295 14.70 17.74 -16.79
CA ILE A 295 14.72 16.34 -16.33
C ILE A 295 15.00 15.34 -17.48
N GLY A 296 14.89 15.80 -18.74
CA GLY A 296 15.08 14.96 -19.93
C GLY A 296 16.34 15.27 -20.75
N ARG A 297 17.30 16.02 -20.21
CA ARG A 297 18.62 16.20 -20.83
C ARG A 297 19.56 15.17 -20.22
N LEU A 298 19.61 13.99 -20.83
CA LEU A 298 20.78 13.11 -20.72
C LEU A 298 21.95 13.76 -21.48
#